data_AF-A0A0S4TY27-F1
#
_entry.id   AF-A0A0S4TY27-F1
#
_cell.length_a   1.000
_cell.length_b   1.000
_cell.length_c   1.000
_cell.angle_alpha   90.00
_cell.angle_beta   90.00
_cell.angle_gamma   90.00
#
_symmetry.space_group_name_H-M   'P 1'
#
loop_
_entity.id
_entity.type
_entity.pdbx_description
1 polymer ?
#
loop_
_entity_poly.entity_id
_entity_poly.type
_entity_poly.pdbx_seq_one_letter_code
_entity_poly.pdbx_strand_id
1 'polypeptide(L)' 'MKERVVTRLEPNVYAALEEKVPPPNVTTQTTELMAGYQLGVQTVLKLLRDGYVVSR' A
#
# COMPACT_ATOMS: atom_id res chain seq x y z
N MET A 1 20.91 1.40 -18.65
CA MET A 1 19.90 1.40 -17.57
C MET A 1 18.53 1.43 -18.23
N LYS A 2 17.62 0.48 -17.94
CA LYS A 2 16.24 0.57 -18.46
C LYS A 2 15.58 1.79 -17.83
N GLU A 3 15.01 2.69 -18.63
CA GLU A 3 14.18 3.78 -18.13
C GLU A 3 13.05 3.19 -17.28
N ARG A 4 13.00 3.56 -15.99
CA ARG A 4 11.87 3.23 -15.13
C ARG A 4 10.80 4.29 -15.37
N VAL A 5 9.75 3.92 -16.09
CA VAL A 5 8.53 4.73 -16.18
C VAL A 5 7.86 4.65 -14.80
N VAL A 6 7.96 5.73 -14.03
CA VAL A 6 7.31 5.84 -12.72
C VAL A 6 5.95 6.51 -12.94
N THR A 7 4.89 5.71 -13.05
CA THR A 7 3.52 6.21 -13.09
C THR A 7 3.00 6.30 -11.66
N ARG A 8 2.37 7.43 -11.28
CA ARG A 8 1.76 7.61 -9.96
C ARG A 8 0.25 7.64 -10.09
N LEU A 9 -0.47 7.16 -9.07
CA LEU A 9 -1.92 7.35 -9.02
C LEU A 9 -2.22 8.82 -8.73
N GLU A 10 -3.41 9.27 -9.13
CA GLU A 10 -3.88 10.59 -8.72
C GLU A 10 -4.15 10.62 -7.20
N PRO A 11 -4.01 11.78 -6.52
CA PRO A 11 -4.18 11.88 -5.07
C PRO A 11 -5.53 11.39 -4.54
N ASN A 12 -6.62 11.66 -5.27
CA ASN A 12 -7.98 11.17 -4.97
C ASN A 12 -8.07 9.64 -5.00
N VAL A 13 -7.35 8.98 -5.91
CA VAL A 13 -7.32 7.52 -6.02
C VAL A 13 -6.57 6.91 -4.84
N TYR A 14 -5.48 7.54 -4.38
CA TYR A 14 -4.81 7.11 -3.14
C TYR A 14 -5.73 7.24 -1.93
N ALA A 15 -6.45 8.36 -1.79
CA ALA A 15 -7.38 8.55 -0.68
C ALA A 15 -8.48 7.47 -0.67
N ALA A 16 -9.11 7.21 -1.82
CA ALA A 16 -10.12 6.16 -1.96
C ALA A 16 -9.56 4.75 -1.73
N LEU A 17 -8.26 4.54 -1.98
CA LEU A 17 -7.60 3.26 -1.70
C LEU A 17 -7.31 3.10 -0.20
N GLU A 18 -6.79 4.14 0.45
CA GLU A 18 -6.51 4.16 1.90
C GLU A 18 -7.79 3.93 2.74
N GLU A 19 -8.94 4.42 2.29
CA GLU A 19 -10.24 4.13 2.94
C GLU A 19 -10.61 2.64 2.91
N LYS A 20 -10.20 1.91 1.87
CA LYS A 20 -10.51 0.48 1.71
C LYS A 20 -9.55 -0.43 2.47
N VAL A 21 -8.37 0.07 2.83
CA VAL A 21 -7.36 -0.69 3.55
C VAL A 21 -6.98 0.08 4.80
N PRO A 22 -7.72 -0.14 5.91
CA PRO A 22 -7.53 0.62 7.13
C PRO A 22 -6.09 0.45 7.64
N PRO A 23 -5.57 1.45 8.37
CA PRO A 23 -4.25 1.38 8.96
C PRO A 23 -4.13 0.18 9.90
N PRO A 24 -2.93 -0.42 10.01
CA PRO A 24 -2.68 -1.53 10.91
C PRO A 24 -3.08 -1.13 12.33
N ASN A 25 -3.93 -1.96 12.95
CA ASN A 25 -4.29 -1.82 14.36
C ASN A 25 -3.80 -3.08 15.09
N VAL A 26 -2.64 -2.95 15.73
CA VAL A 26 -2.03 -4.02 16.51
C VAL A 26 -2.46 -3.84 17.96
N THR A 27 -3.20 -4.82 18.45
CA THR A 27 -3.69 -4.89 19.83
C THR A 27 -3.17 -6.16 20.49
N THR A 28 -3.45 -6.35 21.79
CA THR A 28 -3.13 -7.59 22.51
C THR A 28 -3.86 -8.82 21.94
N GLN A 29 -4.91 -8.63 21.14
CA GLN A 29 -5.66 -9.71 20.48
C GLN A 29 -5.17 -9.99 19.06
N THR A 30 -4.26 -9.17 18.52
CA THR A 30 -3.77 -9.32 17.15
C THR A 30 -2.78 -10.48 17.09
N THR A 31 -3.10 -11.51 16.32
CA THR A 31 -2.19 -12.63 16.07
C THR A 31 -1.05 -12.22 15.14
N GLU A 32 0.06 -12.96 15.17
CA GLU A 32 1.20 -12.74 14.28
C GLU A 32 0.80 -12.77 12.80
N LEU A 33 -0.13 -13.66 12.42
CA LEU A 33 -0.64 -13.76 11.05
C LEU A 33 -1.42 -12.50 10.65
N MET A 34 -2.27 -11.98 11.55
CA MET A 34 -3.03 -10.76 11.30
C MET A 34 -2.10 -9.54 11.17
N ALA A 35 -1.09 -9.46 12.04
CA ALA A 35 -0.07 -8.42 11.95
C ALA A 35 0.71 -8.50 10.63
N GLY A 36 1.13 -9.71 10.22
CA GLY A 36 1.83 -9.93 8.95
C GLY A 36 0.99 -9.52 7.74
N TYR A 37 -0.29 -9.85 7.72
CA TYR A 37 -1.22 -9.41 6.67
C TYR A 37 -1.32 -7.87 6.61
N GLN A 38 -1.51 -7.22 7.76
CA GLN A 38 -1.62 -5.75 7.82
C GLN A 38 -0.32 -5.05 7.37
N LEU A 39 0.85 -5.58 7.73
CA LEU A 39 2.15 -5.08 7.28
C LEU A 39 2.35 -5.26 5.77
N GLY A 40 1.89 -6.38 5.21
CA GLY A 40 1.92 -6.63 3.77
C GLY A 40 1.11 -5.59 3.00
N VAL A 41 -0.12 -5.31 3.44
CA VAL A 41 -0.97 -4.25 2.88
C VAL A 41 -0.25 -2.90 2.88
N GLN A 42 0.31 -2.49 4.02
CA GLN A 42 0.99 -1.20 4.14
C GLN A 42 2.23 -1.11 3.25
N THR A 43 2.94 -2.22 3.06
CA THR A 43 4.08 -2.30 2.14
C THR A 43 3.64 -2.01 0.70
N VAL A 44 2.51 -2.58 0.26
CA VAL A 44 1.95 -2.33 -1.07
C VAL A 44 1.50 -0.88 -1.21
N LEU A 45 0.77 -0.33 -0.23
CA LEU A 45 0.35 1.08 -0.25
C LEU A 45 1.55 2.04 -0.33
N LYS A 46 2.64 1.73 0.39
CA LYS A 46 3.90 2.48 0.28
C LYS A 46 4.49 2.40 -1.13
N LEU A 47 4.62 1.20 -1.70
CA LEU A 47 5.13 1.04 -3.07
C LEU A 47 4.30 1.82 -4.09
N LEU A 48 2.97 1.78 -3.96
CA LEU A 48 2.08 2.57 -4.81
C LEU A 48 2.39 4.07 -4.65
N ARG A 49 2.50 4.60 -3.42
CA ARG A 49 2.84 6.02 -3.16
C ARG A 49 4.23 6.41 -3.67
N ASP A 50 5.18 5.49 -3.62
CA ASP A 50 6.52 5.68 -4.16
C ASP A 50 6.53 5.69 -5.71
N GLY A 51 5.39 5.41 -6.35
CA GLY A 51 5.19 5.44 -7.80
C GLY A 51 5.39 4.09 -8.49
N TYR A 52 5.30 2.99 -7.76
CA TYR A 52 5.25 1.65 -8.33
C TYR A 52 3.86 1.39 -8.93
N VAL A 53 3.58 1.96 -10.10
CA VAL A 53 2.40 1.60 -10.90
C VAL A 53 2.89 0.99 -12.20
N VAL A 54 2.42 -0.22 -12.51
CA VAL A 54 2.70 -0.87 -13.80
C VAL A 54 1.94 -0.10 -14.87
N SER A 55 2.64 0.71 -15.66
CA SER A 55 2.09 1.21 -16.92
C SER A 55 1.96 0.05 -17.90
N ARG A 56 0.83 -0.01 -18.61
CA ARG A 56 0.68 -0.88 -19.77
C ARG A 56 1.50 -0.34 -20.94
#